data_AF-A0A954RQ39-F1
#
_entry.id   AF-A0A954RQ39-F1
#
_cell.length_a   1.000
_cell.length_b   1.000
_cell.length_c   1.000
_cell.angle_alpha   90.00
_cell.angle_beta   90.00
_cell.angle_gamma   90.00
#
_symmetry.space_group_name_H-M   'P 1'
#
loop_
_entity.id
_entity.type
_entity.pdbx_description
1 polymer ?
#
loop_
_entity_poly.entity_id
_entity_poly.type
_entity_poly.pdbx_seq_one_letter_code
_entity_poly.pdbx_strand_id
1 'polypeptide(L)'
;EAGRTAIHGMTYESLVSLKHLKTVYETMANLMQPCKFIGVSMNSRLLTPEQAEAERERVRGELGLPVCDVFRHGPDELVQAVLDLKTELFA
;
A
#
# COMPACT_ATOMS: atom_id res chain seq x y z
N GLU A 1 -9.33 2.37 -0.41
CA GLU A 1 -10.47 1.70 0.25
C GLU A 1 -10.49 0.28 -0.25
N ALA A 2 -10.40 -0.68 0.67
CA ALA A 2 -10.39 -2.09 0.36
C ALA A 2 -11.72 -2.54 -0.26
N GLY A 3 -11.66 -3.42 -1.26
CA GLY A 3 -12.84 -3.95 -1.96
C GLY A 3 -13.43 -3.05 -3.05
N ARG A 4 -12.92 -1.82 -3.24
CA ARG A 4 -13.37 -0.95 -4.34
C ARG A 4 -12.89 -1.50 -5.70
N THR A 5 -13.78 -1.55 -6.69
CA THR A 5 -13.49 -2.10 -8.02
C THR A 5 -13.40 -1.05 -9.13
N ALA A 6 -13.95 0.15 -8.92
CA ALA A 6 -13.97 1.23 -9.90
C ALA A 6 -13.48 2.57 -9.32
N ILE A 7 -13.11 3.50 -10.21
CA ILE A 7 -12.69 4.85 -9.82
C ILE A 7 -13.88 5.61 -9.21
N HIS A 8 -13.63 6.33 -8.11
CA HIS A 8 -14.67 7.13 -7.47
C HIS A 8 -15.15 8.24 -8.42
N GLY A 9 -16.46 8.31 -8.67
CA GLY A 9 -17.05 9.24 -9.64
C GLY A 9 -16.97 8.78 -11.11
N MET A 10 -16.27 7.68 -11.41
CA MET A 10 -16.14 7.11 -12.75
C MET A 10 -16.40 5.60 -12.69
N THR A 11 -17.63 5.20 -12.40
CA THR A 11 -18.01 3.80 -12.15
C THR A 11 -17.84 2.89 -13.36
N TYR A 12 -17.66 3.45 -14.56
CA TYR A 12 -17.37 2.73 -15.79
C TYR A 12 -15.88 2.39 -15.96
N GLU A 13 -15.00 3.00 -15.16
CA GLU A 13 -13.55 2.73 -15.19
C GLU A 13 -13.14 1.82 -14.04
N SER A 14 -12.58 0.65 -14.38
CA SER A 14 -12.07 -0.30 -13.41
C SER A 14 -10.75 0.16 -12.81
N LEU A 15 -10.49 -0.19 -11.56
CA LEU A 15 -9.17 0.00 -10.97
C LEU A 15 -8.14 -0.93 -11.63
N VAL A 16 -6.98 -0.37 -11.93
CA VAL A 16 -5.79 -1.15 -12.30
C VAL A 16 -5.25 -1.94 -11.09
N SER A 17 -4.44 -2.97 -11.36
CA SER A 17 -3.86 -3.80 -10.30
C SER A 17 -2.90 -3.01 -9.40
N LEU A 18 -2.75 -3.46 -8.15
CA LEU A 18 -1.84 -2.82 -7.20
C LEU A 18 -0.39 -2.90 -7.66
N LYS A 19 0.00 -4.03 -8.28
CA LYS A 19 1.31 -4.20 -8.92
C LYS A 19 1.57 -3.14 -9.99
N HIS A 20 0.58 -2.88 -10.85
CA HIS A 20 0.72 -1.86 -11.88
C HIS A 20 0.87 -0.46 -11.28
N LEU A 21 0.04 -0.13 -10.28
CA LEU A 21 0.14 1.15 -9.57
C LEU A 21 1.51 1.33 -8.92
N LYS A 22 2.02 0.31 -8.21
CA LYS A 22 3.36 0.33 -7.61
C LYS A 22 4.42 0.71 -8.65
N THR A 23 4.43 0.03 -9.79
CA THR A 23 5.39 0.29 -10.87
C THR A 23 5.30 1.71 -11.39
N VAL A 24 4.09 2.21 -11.65
CA VAL A 24 3.88 3.57 -12.17
C VAL A 24 4.34 4.63 -11.16
N TYR A 25 3.91 4.52 -9.89
CA TYR A 25 4.29 5.47 -8.84
C TYR A 25 5.80 5.49 -8.60
N GLU A 26 6.43 4.31 -8.53
CA GLU A 26 7.88 4.20 -8.34
C GLU A 26 8.63 4.79 -9.54
N THR A 27 8.20 4.48 -10.77
CA THR A 27 8.80 5.06 -12.00
C THR A 27 8.70 6.58 -12.01
N MET A 28 7.52 7.13 -11.69
CA MET A 28 7.30 8.58 -11.66
C MET A 28 8.13 9.27 -10.57
N ALA A 29 8.20 8.69 -9.37
CA ALA A 29 9.01 9.24 -8.28
C ALA A 29 10.51 9.26 -8.62
N ASN A 30 10.98 8.20 -9.30
CA ASN A 30 12.37 8.08 -9.74
C ASN A 30 12.79 9.11 -10.82
N LEU A 31 11.85 9.83 -11.45
CA LEU A 31 12.19 10.93 -12.35
C LEU A 31 12.90 12.09 -11.64
N MET A 32 12.62 12.29 -10.34
CA MET A 32 13.18 13.39 -9.55
C MET A 32 14.38 12.95 -8.70
N GLN A 33 14.27 11.82 -8.01
CA GLN A 33 15.30 11.27 -7.12
C GLN A 33 15.13 9.74 -7.02
N PRO A 34 16.19 8.96 -6.74
CA PRO A 34 16.06 7.54 -6.44
C PRO A 34 15.04 7.30 -5.31
N CYS A 35 13.94 6.63 -5.63
CA CYS A 35 12.82 6.37 -4.72
C CYS A 35 12.50 4.87 -4.67
N LYS A 36 12.12 4.39 -3.48
CA LYS A 36 11.73 3.00 -3.23
C LYS A 36 10.31 2.95 -2.67
N PHE A 37 9.47 2.09 -3.23
CA PHE A 37 8.13 1.85 -2.69
C PHE A 37 8.23 0.90 -1.48
N ILE A 38 8.03 1.42 -0.26
CA ILE A 38 8.36 0.70 0.99
C ILE A 38 7.17 0.11 1.75
N GLY A 39 5.94 0.44 1.40
CA GLY A 39 4.77 -0.08 2.12
C GLY A 39 3.45 0.50 1.63
N VAL A 40 2.34 -0.10 2.06
CA VAL A 40 0.99 0.30 1.69
C VAL A 40 0.15 0.59 2.91
N SER A 41 -0.50 1.76 2.92
CA SER A 41 -1.60 2.01 3.83
C SER A 41 -2.91 1.53 3.17
N MET A 42 -3.62 0.62 3.84
CA MET A 42 -4.95 0.20 3.41
C MET A 42 -6.04 0.92 4.23
N ASN A 43 -7.20 1.13 3.63
CA ASN A 43 -8.37 1.65 4.34
C ASN A 43 -9.45 0.58 4.31
N SER A 44 -9.68 -0.06 5.45
CA SER A 44 -10.63 -1.16 5.67
C SER A 44 -11.87 -0.75 6.46
N ARG A 45 -12.23 0.54 6.48
CA ARG A 45 -13.34 1.04 7.30
C ARG A 45 -14.70 0.38 7.03
N LEU A 46 -14.88 -0.17 5.83
CA LEU A 46 -16.11 -0.85 5.41
C LEU A 46 -16.08 -2.37 5.61
N LEU A 47 -14.95 -2.92 6.06
CA LEU A 47 -14.75 -4.35 6.25
C LEU A 47 -14.96 -4.75 7.71
N THR A 48 -15.35 -6.00 7.95
CA THR A 48 -15.23 -6.60 9.28
C THR A 48 -13.74 -6.76 9.65
N PRO A 49 -13.40 -6.98 10.94
CA PRO A 49 -12.02 -7.27 11.33
C PRO A 49 -11.40 -8.44 10.56
N GLU A 50 -12.15 -9.53 10.37
CA GLU A 50 -11.68 -10.73 9.67
C GLU A 50 -11.44 -10.47 8.18
N GLN A 51 -12.34 -9.71 7.55
CA GLN A 51 -12.19 -9.29 6.16
C GLN A 51 -11.00 -8.33 5.99
N ALA A 52 -10.77 -7.45 6.95
CA ALA A 52 -9.65 -6.52 6.93
C ALA A 52 -8.30 -7.27 7.00
N GLU A 53 -8.17 -8.26 7.88
CA GLU A 53 -6.96 -9.08 7.96
C GLU A 53 -6.77 -9.95 6.69
N ALA A 54 -7.84 -10.56 6.18
CA ALA A 54 -7.76 -11.35 4.95
C ALA A 54 -7.29 -10.50 3.76
N GLU A 55 -7.81 -9.28 3.63
CA GLU A 55 -7.37 -8.35 2.59
C GLU A 55 -5.94 -7.86 2.81
N ARG A 56 -5.56 -7.59 4.06
CA ARG A 56 -4.18 -7.21 4.43
C ARG A 56 -3.19 -8.27 3.97
N GLU A 57 -3.46 -9.54 4.26
CA GLU A 57 -2.60 -10.66 3.84
C GLU A 57 -2.60 -10.88 2.33
N ARG A 58 -3.75 -10.73 1.68
CA ARG A 58 -3.82 -10.77 0.21
C ARG A 58 -2.92 -9.71 -0.42
N VAL A 59 -2.97 -8.46 0.06
CA VAL A 59 -2.16 -7.35 -0.47
C VAL A 59 -0.68 -7.53 -0.14
N ARG A 60 -0.33 -8.02 1.06
CA ARG A 60 1.06 -8.38 1.41
C ARG A 60 1.61 -9.43 0.45
N GLY A 61 0.87 -10.51 0.23
CA GLY A 61 1.26 -11.57 -0.70
C GLY A 61 1.37 -11.07 -2.13
N GLU A 62 0.48 -10.16 -2.55
CA GLU A 62 0.51 -9.58 -3.89
C GLU A 62 1.75 -8.69 -4.10
N LEU A 63 2.09 -7.82 -3.15
CA LEU A 63 3.10 -6.79 -3.32
C LEU A 63 4.47 -7.11 -2.72
N GLY A 64 4.55 -8.07 -1.80
CA GLY A 64 5.77 -8.39 -1.06
C GLY A 64 6.24 -7.25 -0.16
N LEU A 65 5.31 -6.42 0.34
CA LEU A 65 5.59 -5.23 1.13
C LEU A 65 4.75 -5.20 2.41
N PRO A 66 5.19 -4.46 3.44
CA PRO A 66 4.37 -4.15 4.61
C PRO A 66 3.04 -3.49 4.22
N VAL A 67 1.93 -3.97 4.79
CA VAL A 67 0.58 -3.42 4.55
C VAL A 67 -0.11 -3.17 5.87
N CYS A 68 -0.50 -1.93 6.14
CA CYS A 68 -1.14 -1.58 7.39
C CYS A 68 -2.41 -0.76 7.18
N ASP A 69 -3.52 -1.17 7.80
CA ASP A 69 -4.59 -0.21 8.15
C ASP A 69 -4.17 0.56 9.40
N VAL A 70 -3.75 1.81 9.19
CA VAL A 70 -3.21 2.67 10.25
C VAL A 70 -4.23 2.99 11.34
N PHE A 71 -5.54 2.91 11.05
CA PHE A 71 -6.58 3.15 12.05
C PHE A 71 -6.87 1.92 12.89
N ARG A 72 -6.69 0.70 12.34
CA ARG A 72 -6.94 -0.54 13.07
C ARG A 72 -5.72 -1.08 13.79
N HIS A 73 -4.56 -1.09 13.14
CA HIS A 73 -3.34 -1.72 13.68
C HIS A 73 -2.34 -0.71 14.25
N GLY A 74 -2.56 0.60 14.03
CA GLY A 74 -1.58 1.64 14.32
C GLY A 74 -0.54 1.79 13.20
N PRO A 75 0.32 2.82 13.26
CA PRO A 75 1.23 3.16 12.16
C PRO A 75 2.57 2.39 12.20
N ASP A 76 2.87 1.69 13.30
CA ASP A 76 4.20 1.20 13.66
C ASP A 76 4.90 0.43 12.54
N GLU A 77 4.17 -0.44 11.84
CA GLU A 77 4.73 -1.22 10.75
C GLU A 77 5.22 -0.37 9.56
N LEU A 78 4.49 0.68 9.20
CA LEU A 78 4.91 1.59 8.12
C LEU A 78 6.02 2.53 8.61
N VAL A 79 6.01 2.91 9.88
CA VAL A 79 7.10 3.67 10.51
C VAL A 79 8.38 2.86 10.49
N GLN A 80 8.32 1.58 10.85
CA GLN A 80 9.47 0.69 10.82
C GLN A 80 10.06 0.56 9.41
N ALA A 81 9.22 0.43 8.38
CA ALA A 81 9.67 0.40 6.99
C ALA A 81 10.46 1.67 6.57
N VAL A 82 10.07 2.84 7.11
CA VAL A 82 10.81 4.10 6.89
C VAL A 82 12.15 4.09 7.61
N LEU A 83 12.18 3.63 8.87
CA LEU A 83 13.41 3.54 9.67
C LEU A 83 14.41 2.53 9.08
N ASP A 84 13.92 1.41 8.56
CA ASP A 84 14.73 0.40 7.88
C ASP A 84 15.36 0.97 6.61
N LEU A 85 14.57 1.67 5.78
CA LEU A 85 15.10 2.34 4.58
C LEU A 85 16.15 3.40 4.95
N LYS A 86 15.89 4.20 5.99
CA LYS A 86 16.88 5.18 6.47
C LYS A 86 18.19 4.50 6.85
N THR A 87 18.11 3.35 7.53
CA THR A 87 19.29 2.58 7.90
C THR A 87 20.00 2.03 6.66
N GLU A 88 19.27 1.47 5.69
CA GLU A 88 19.83 0.98 4.41
C GLU A 88 20.59 2.06 3.64
N LEU A 89 20.12 3.32 3.67
CA LEU A 89 20.71 4.42 2.89
C LEU A 89 21.83 5.19 3.61
N PHE A 90 21.86 5.17 4.94
CA PHE A 90 22.74 6.03 5.75
C PHE A 90 23.56 5.28 6.82
N ALA A 91 23.50 3.95 6.87
CA ALA A 91 24.47 3.14 7.62
C ALA A 91 25.79 3.03 6.87
#